data_AF-A0A9D0CXC0-F1
#
_entry.id   AF-A0A9D0CXC0-F1
#
_cell.length_a   1.000
_cell.length_b   1.000
_cell.length_c   1.000
_cell.angle_alpha   90.00
_cell.angle_beta   90.00
_cell.angle_gamma   90.00
#
_symmetry.space_group_name_H-M   'P 1'
#
loop_
_entity.id
_entity.type
_entity.pdbx_description
1 polymer ?
#
loop_
_entity_poly.entity_id
_entity_poly.type
_entity_poly.pdbx_seq_one_letter_code
_entity_poly.pdbx_strand_id
1 'polypeptide(L)'
;MRTASDALGLDPDCSAEALKEKMDAAIKKAIEAEADISEAQEHAKVAIAVMEKKMAASEKAVSISEAAKKAAEETLQNYEQQMAAERAAHFSEMKKIKAQLVEKDKALKAINKALADTPENVIKKLKTLKKQKDEEAASRKVVTGEASALRKEKRALDKRVSEMKAVLEESAKQVEQYRELHKVCETLQEQLKPLVEDEKALPVIPKLDDKALEKITKAAEKEDK
;
A
#
# COMPACT_ATOMS: atom_id res chain seq x y z
N MET A 1 -121.35 -5.54 -53.44
CA MET A 1 -121.82 -4.45 -52.57
C MET A 1 -121.53 -4.78 -51.12
N ARG A 2 -122.23 -5.74 -50.47
CA ARG A 2 -122.03 -6.09 -49.04
C ARG A 2 -120.58 -6.28 -48.57
N THR A 3 -119.78 -7.10 -49.26
CA THR A 3 -118.37 -7.36 -48.87
C THR A 3 -117.44 -6.16 -48.97
N ALA A 4 -117.69 -5.23 -49.90
CA ALA A 4 -116.90 -4.01 -50.03
C ALA A 4 -117.32 -2.95 -49.00
N SER A 5 -118.63 -2.87 -48.69
CA SER A 5 -119.17 -2.05 -47.62
C SER A 5 -118.65 -2.50 -46.25
N ASP A 6 -118.64 -3.81 -45.97
CA ASP A 6 -118.12 -4.38 -44.71
C ASP A 6 -116.62 -4.11 -44.52
N ALA A 7 -115.81 -4.21 -45.59
CA ALA A 7 -114.37 -3.94 -45.54
C ALA A 7 -114.02 -2.46 -45.26
N LEU A 8 -114.94 -1.55 -45.60
CA LEU A 8 -114.81 -0.10 -45.38
C LEU A 8 -115.59 0.39 -44.15
N GLY A 9 -116.26 -0.51 -43.42
CA GLY A 9 -117.07 -0.19 -42.25
C GLY A 9 -118.37 0.59 -42.56
N LEU A 10 -118.93 0.39 -43.77
CA LEU A 10 -120.17 1.02 -44.23
C LEU A 10 -121.40 0.11 -44.03
N ASP A 11 -122.57 0.73 -43.88
CA ASP A 11 -123.87 0.02 -43.81
C ASP A 11 -124.10 -0.82 -45.09
N PRO A 12 -124.58 -2.09 -44.98
CA PRO A 12 -124.90 -2.96 -46.12
C PRO A 12 -125.84 -2.35 -47.18
N ASP A 13 -126.68 -1.37 -46.80
CA ASP A 13 -127.63 -0.67 -47.67
C ASP A 13 -127.15 0.74 -48.09
N CYS A 14 -125.86 1.04 -47.97
CA CYS A 14 -125.28 2.34 -48.33
C CYS A 14 -125.51 2.69 -49.82
N SER A 15 -125.67 4.00 -50.12
CA SER A 15 -125.80 4.47 -51.50
C SER A 15 -124.51 4.23 -52.31
N ALA A 16 -124.66 4.07 -53.63
CA ALA A 16 -123.51 3.90 -54.52
C ALA A 16 -122.52 5.08 -54.46
N GLU A 17 -123.02 6.29 -54.16
CA GLU A 17 -122.20 7.48 -53.96
C GLU A 17 -121.38 7.41 -52.65
N ALA A 18 -121.98 6.97 -51.54
CA ALA A 18 -121.30 6.83 -50.25
C ALA A 18 -120.20 5.75 -50.28
N LEU A 19 -120.45 4.65 -51.01
CA LEU A 19 -119.43 3.61 -51.22
C LEU A 19 -118.25 4.14 -52.05
N LYS A 20 -118.53 4.90 -53.12
CA LYS A 20 -117.50 5.49 -53.98
C LYS A 20 -116.63 6.50 -53.21
N GLU A 21 -117.23 7.39 -52.43
CA GLU A 21 -116.50 8.38 -51.63
C GLU A 21 -115.53 7.72 -50.62
N LYS A 22 -115.97 6.65 -49.95
CA LYS A 22 -115.12 5.91 -49.01
C LYS A 22 -114.04 5.09 -49.70
N MET A 23 -114.33 4.51 -50.86
CA MET A 23 -113.30 3.86 -51.68
C MET A 23 -112.26 4.87 -52.16
N ASP A 24 -112.67 6.04 -52.65
CA ASP A 24 -111.75 7.11 -53.07
C ASP A 24 -110.89 7.61 -51.89
N ALA A 25 -111.48 7.74 -50.69
CA ALA A 25 -110.75 8.08 -49.47
C ALA A 25 -109.77 6.98 -49.03
N ALA A 26 -110.15 5.70 -49.16
CA ALA A 26 -109.28 4.57 -48.84
C ALA A 26 -108.13 4.43 -49.84
N ILE A 27 -108.39 4.63 -51.13
CA ILE A 27 -107.36 4.67 -52.18
C ILE A 27 -106.38 5.83 -51.92
N LYS A 28 -106.89 7.02 -51.61
CA LYS A 28 -106.03 8.17 -51.27
C LYS A 28 -105.15 7.88 -50.05
N LYS A 29 -105.73 7.29 -49.00
CA LYS A 29 -104.98 6.88 -47.81
C LYS A 29 -103.94 5.80 -48.09
N ALA A 30 -104.24 4.85 -48.98
CA ALA A 30 -103.29 3.83 -49.41
C ALA A 30 -102.11 4.45 -50.18
N ILE A 31 -102.38 5.39 -51.09
CA ILE A 31 -101.36 6.14 -51.83
C ILE A 31 -100.48 6.96 -50.86
N GLU A 32 -101.09 7.66 -49.90
CA GLU A 32 -100.36 8.41 -48.87
C GLU A 32 -99.49 7.48 -48.01
N ALA A 33 -100.01 6.33 -47.57
CA ALA A 33 -99.25 5.35 -46.80
C ALA A 33 -98.11 4.71 -47.62
N GLU A 34 -98.31 4.44 -48.92
CA GLU A 34 -97.26 3.94 -49.81
C GLU A 34 -96.15 5.00 -50.00
N ALA A 35 -96.52 6.28 -50.12
CA ALA A 35 -95.57 7.38 -50.18
C ALA A 35 -94.76 7.49 -48.87
N ASP A 36 -95.44 7.45 -47.71
CA ASP A 36 -94.80 7.49 -46.40
C ASP A 36 -93.86 6.29 -46.16
N ILE A 37 -94.27 5.08 -46.59
CA ILE A 37 -93.43 3.88 -46.50
C ILE A 37 -92.21 4.04 -47.39
N SER A 38 -92.36 4.55 -48.60
CA SER A 38 -91.24 4.78 -49.52
C SER A 38 -90.25 5.80 -48.93
N GLU A 39 -90.73 6.92 -48.40
CA GLU A 39 -89.92 7.95 -47.76
C GLU A 39 -89.19 7.40 -46.51
N ALA A 40 -89.91 6.65 -45.65
CA ALA A 40 -89.33 6.00 -44.49
C ALA A 40 -88.25 4.97 -44.87
N GLN A 41 -88.46 4.20 -45.94
CA GLN A 41 -87.48 3.26 -46.47
C GLN A 41 -86.23 3.97 -47.01
N GLU A 42 -86.39 5.10 -47.69
CA GLU A 42 -85.28 5.91 -48.17
C GLU A 42 -84.48 6.50 -47.00
N HIS A 43 -85.14 7.09 -46.02
CA HIS A 43 -84.50 7.58 -44.80
C HIS A 43 -83.78 6.49 -44.03
N ALA A 44 -84.38 5.30 -43.90
CA ALA A 44 -83.74 4.16 -43.25
C ALA A 44 -82.47 3.71 -44.00
N LYS A 45 -82.51 3.65 -45.34
CA LYS A 45 -81.33 3.32 -46.17
C LYS A 45 -80.21 4.33 -45.97
N VAL A 46 -80.52 5.63 -45.98
CA VAL A 46 -79.53 6.69 -45.73
C VAL A 46 -78.95 6.58 -44.32
N ALA A 47 -79.78 6.35 -43.31
CA ALA A 47 -79.34 6.20 -41.92
C ALA A 47 -78.41 4.99 -41.73
N ILE A 48 -78.73 3.85 -42.34
CA ILE A 48 -77.88 2.64 -42.30
C ILE A 48 -76.53 2.93 -42.96
N ALA A 49 -76.51 3.52 -44.15
CA ALA A 49 -75.27 3.85 -44.85
C ALA A 49 -74.37 4.83 -44.04
N VAL A 50 -74.98 5.82 -43.38
CA VAL A 50 -74.26 6.73 -42.47
C VAL A 50 -73.71 5.99 -41.26
N MET A 51 -74.48 5.07 -40.68
CA MET A 51 -74.06 4.28 -39.52
C MET A 51 -72.91 3.33 -39.87
N GLU A 52 -73.00 2.61 -40.99
CA GLU A 52 -71.94 1.74 -41.50
C GLU A 52 -70.64 2.50 -41.72
N LYS A 53 -70.70 3.70 -42.33
CA LYS A 53 -69.53 4.55 -42.52
C LYS A 53 -68.92 5.00 -41.19
N LYS A 54 -69.75 5.33 -40.19
CA LYS A 54 -69.28 5.69 -38.85
C LYS A 54 -68.64 4.51 -38.13
N MET A 55 -69.22 3.31 -38.23
CA MET A 55 -68.65 2.10 -37.64
C MET A 55 -67.29 1.77 -38.25
N ALA A 56 -67.17 1.77 -39.59
CA ALA A 56 -65.90 1.51 -40.27
C ALA A 56 -64.81 2.54 -39.88
N ALA A 57 -65.18 3.82 -39.75
CA ALA A 57 -64.27 4.86 -39.26
C ALA A 57 -63.86 4.62 -37.80
N SER A 58 -64.80 4.20 -36.95
CA SER A 58 -64.57 3.90 -35.54
C SER A 58 -63.65 2.69 -35.37
N GLU A 59 -63.89 1.59 -36.08
CA GLU A 59 -63.06 0.38 -36.04
C GLU A 59 -61.63 0.67 -36.48
N LYS A 60 -61.47 1.47 -37.55
CA LYS A 60 -60.15 1.92 -37.98
C LYS A 60 -59.45 2.77 -36.91
N ALA A 61 -60.17 3.67 -36.26
CA ALA A 61 -59.62 4.49 -35.19
C ALA A 61 -59.21 3.65 -33.96
N VAL A 62 -60.03 2.66 -33.59
CA VAL A 62 -59.72 1.70 -32.51
C VAL A 62 -58.47 0.91 -32.84
N SER A 63 -58.38 0.34 -34.04
CA SER A 63 -57.20 -0.43 -34.47
C SER A 63 -55.90 0.40 -34.43
N ILE A 64 -55.94 1.66 -34.89
CA ILE A 64 -54.79 2.57 -34.81
C ILE A 64 -54.43 2.87 -33.35
N SER A 65 -55.44 3.13 -32.51
CA SER A 65 -55.22 3.43 -31.09
C SER A 65 -54.65 2.23 -30.33
N GLU A 66 -55.12 1.01 -30.61
CA GLU A 66 -54.60 -0.21 -30.01
C GLU A 66 -53.16 -0.49 -30.45
N ALA A 67 -52.83 -0.29 -31.72
CA ALA A 67 -51.47 -0.41 -32.22
C ALA A 67 -50.53 0.61 -31.55
N ALA A 68 -50.97 1.87 -31.43
CA ALA A 68 -50.20 2.91 -30.75
C ALA A 68 -50.00 2.61 -29.26
N LYS A 69 -51.05 2.11 -28.58
CA LYS A 69 -50.98 1.69 -27.19
C LYS A 69 -49.97 0.56 -27.00
N LYS A 70 -50.03 -0.48 -27.84
CA LYS A 70 -49.10 -1.61 -27.75
C LYS A 70 -47.65 -1.17 -27.97
N ALA A 71 -47.39 -0.30 -28.96
CA ALA A 71 -46.06 0.27 -29.17
C ALA A 71 -45.58 1.11 -27.98
N ALA A 72 -46.47 1.89 -27.36
CA ALA A 72 -46.16 2.64 -26.15
C ALA A 72 -45.84 1.73 -24.96
N GLU A 73 -46.57 0.62 -24.79
CA GLU A 73 -46.31 -0.36 -23.73
C GLU A 73 -44.97 -1.08 -23.93
N GLU A 74 -44.65 -1.49 -25.15
CA GLU A 74 -43.37 -2.12 -25.49
C GLU A 74 -42.19 -1.16 -25.25
N THR A 75 -42.32 0.12 -25.64
CA THR A 75 -41.27 1.12 -25.38
C THR A 75 -41.10 1.38 -23.88
N LEU A 76 -42.19 1.47 -23.12
CA LEU A 76 -42.14 1.67 -21.66
C LEU A 76 -41.43 0.50 -20.98
N GLN A 77 -41.78 -0.74 -21.34
CA GLN A 77 -41.13 -1.93 -20.82
C GLN A 77 -39.62 -1.96 -21.13
N ASN A 78 -39.23 -1.56 -22.34
CA ASN A 78 -37.82 -1.47 -22.74
C ASN A 78 -37.08 -0.40 -21.91
N TYR A 79 -37.68 0.77 -21.71
CA TYR A 79 -37.08 1.83 -20.88
C TYR A 79 -36.93 1.39 -19.42
N GLU A 80 -37.92 0.70 -18.85
CA GLU A 80 -37.83 0.19 -17.48
C GLU A 80 -36.69 -0.81 -17.33
N GLN A 81 -36.52 -1.72 -18.30
CA GLN A 81 -35.41 -2.67 -18.31
C GLN A 81 -34.05 -1.96 -18.44
N GLN A 82 -33.94 -0.97 -19.33
CA GLN A 82 -32.72 -0.19 -19.50
C GLN A 82 -32.38 0.59 -18.22
N MET A 83 -33.35 1.26 -17.61
CA MET A 83 -33.17 1.99 -16.34
C MET A 83 -32.75 1.06 -15.20
N ALA A 84 -33.32 -0.15 -15.11
CA ALA A 84 -32.91 -1.13 -14.12
C ALA A 84 -31.46 -1.59 -14.35
N ALA A 85 -31.08 -1.86 -15.60
CA ALA A 85 -29.72 -2.24 -15.97
C ALA A 85 -28.70 -1.12 -15.68
N GLU A 86 -29.01 0.12 -16.05
CA GLU A 86 -28.17 1.29 -15.78
C GLU A 86 -27.99 1.53 -14.28
N ARG A 87 -29.06 1.43 -13.49
CA ARG A 87 -28.98 1.55 -12.02
C ARG A 87 -28.08 0.46 -11.43
N ALA A 88 -28.20 -0.77 -11.89
CA ALA A 88 -27.35 -1.88 -11.43
C ALA A 88 -25.88 -1.66 -11.83
N ALA A 89 -25.63 -1.21 -13.07
CA ALA A 89 -24.30 -0.88 -13.56
C ALA A 89 -23.67 0.26 -12.73
N HIS A 90 -24.38 1.37 -12.54
CA HIS A 90 -23.95 2.50 -11.72
C HIS A 90 -23.64 2.09 -10.28
N PHE A 91 -24.48 1.25 -9.66
CA PHE A 91 -24.22 0.77 -8.31
C PHE A 91 -22.94 -0.06 -8.24
N SER A 92 -22.71 -0.93 -9.24
CA SER A 92 -21.49 -1.74 -9.33
C SER A 92 -20.24 -0.87 -9.52
N GLU A 93 -20.32 0.17 -10.34
CA GLU A 93 -19.22 1.11 -10.57
C GLU A 93 -18.93 1.94 -9.33
N MET A 94 -19.97 2.47 -8.67
CA MET A 94 -19.83 3.20 -7.40
C MET A 94 -19.17 2.34 -6.32
N LYS A 95 -19.50 1.04 -6.26
CA LYS A 95 -18.85 0.10 -5.34
C LYS A 95 -17.36 -0.09 -5.69
N LYS A 96 -17.01 -0.21 -6.97
CA LYS A 96 -15.61 -0.29 -7.43
C LYS A 96 -14.84 0.98 -7.11
N ILE A 97 -15.41 2.16 -7.37
CA ILE A 97 -14.79 3.46 -7.07
C ILE A 97 -14.55 3.59 -5.56
N LYS A 98 -15.53 3.23 -4.72
CA LYS A 98 -15.36 3.22 -3.25
C LYS A 98 -14.24 2.28 -2.81
N ALA A 99 -14.14 1.08 -3.40
CA ALA A 99 -13.07 0.15 -3.08
C ALA A 99 -11.70 0.71 -3.48
N GLN A 100 -11.58 1.30 -4.67
CA GLN A 100 -10.35 1.95 -5.14
C GLN A 100 -9.95 3.12 -4.24
N LEU A 101 -10.91 3.94 -3.78
CA LEU A 101 -10.66 5.03 -2.83
C LEU A 101 -10.07 4.50 -1.52
N VAL A 102 -10.66 3.44 -0.95
CA VAL A 102 -10.14 2.82 0.28
C VAL A 102 -8.72 2.27 0.09
N GLU A 103 -8.43 1.64 -1.05
CA GLU A 103 -7.07 1.17 -1.36
C GLU A 103 -6.08 2.32 -1.53
N LYS A 104 -6.47 3.40 -2.23
CA LYS A 104 -5.64 4.59 -2.39
C LYS A 104 -5.38 5.29 -1.06
N ASP A 105 -6.36 5.39 -0.18
CA ASP A 105 -6.17 5.92 1.18
C ASP A 105 -5.22 5.07 2.03
N LYS A 106 -5.35 3.73 1.94
CA LYS A 106 -4.40 2.81 2.58
C LYS A 106 -2.99 2.99 2.03
N ALA A 107 -2.86 3.10 0.70
CA ALA A 107 -1.58 3.35 0.05
C ALA A 107 -0.99 4.69 0.47
N LEU A 108 -1.78 5.76 0.53
CA LEU A 108 -1.33 7.08 1.00
C LEU A 108 -0.92 7.04 2.47
N LYS A 109 -1.63 6.33 3.34
CA LYS A 109 -1.21 6.13 4.73
C LYS A 109 0.08 5.33 4.83
N ALA A 110 0.24 4.29 4.01
CA ALA A 110 1.47 3.50 3.95
C ALA A 110 2.65 4.33 3.43
N ILE A 111 2.44 5.13 2.37
CA ILE A 111 3.41 6.08 1.83
C ILE A 111 3.75 7.12 2.89
N ASN A 112 2.78 7.74 3.54
CA ASN A 112 3.03 8.70 4.61
C ASN A 112 3.77 8.06 5.79
N LYS A 113 3.48 6.80 6.13
CA LYS A 113 4.22 6.06 7.18
C LYS A 113 5.64 5.71 6.74
N ALA A 114 5.85 5.35 5.48
CA ALA A 114 7.16 5.03 4.92
C ALA A 114 8.02 6.29 4.72
N LEU A 115 7.41 7.38 4.28
CA LEU A 115 7.99 8.72 4.19
C LEU A 115 8.08 9.41 5.56
N ALA A 116 7.41 8.88 6.59
CA ALA A 116 7.55 9.32 7.99
C ALA A 116 8.84 8.81 8.66
N ASP A 117 9.94 8.74 7.91
CA ASP A 117 11.08 9.51 8.39
C ASP A 117 10.69 10.99 8.27
N THR A 118 9.87 11.47 9.23
CA THR A 118 9.51 12.89 9.33
C THR A 118 10.80 13.71 9.28
N PRO A 119 10.77 14.98 8.81
CA PRO A 119 11.94 15.85 8.88
C PRO A 119 12.59 15.81 10.28
N GLU A 120 11.78 15.64 11.32
CA GLU A 120 12.21 15.45 12.69
C GLU A 120 12.96 14.13 12.94
N ASN A 121 12.52 12.99 12.39
CA ASN A 121 13.24 11.71 12.46
C ASN A 121 14.54 11.75 11.64
N VAL A 122 14.54 12.38 10.46
CA VAL A 122 15.75 12.61 9.67
C VAL A 122 16.75 13.47 10.45
N ILE A 123 16.28 14.55 11.09
CA ILE A 123 17.11 15.41 11.94
C ILE A 123 17.65 14.64 13.15
N LYS A 124 16.84 13.78 13.80
CA LYS A 124 17.30 12.92 14.91
C LYS A 124 18.38 11.93 14.45
N LYS A 125 18.19 11.28 13.30
CA LYS A 125 19.20 10.39 12.70
C LYS A 125 20.48 11.16 12.35
N LEU A 126 20.38 12.34 11.73
CA LEU A 126 21.52 13.20 11.42
C LEU A 126 22.26 13.67 12.66
N LYS A 127 21.55 14.05 13.74
CA LYS A 127 22.16 14.39 15.03
C LYS A 127 22.89 13.20 15.65
N THR A 128 22.31 12.01 15.56
CA THR A 128 22.93 10.77 16.05
C THR A 128 24.19 10.45 15.26
N LEU A 129 24.13 10.50 13.93
CA LEU A 129 25.29 10.32 13.05
C LEU A 129 26.39 11.34 13.32
N LYS A 130 26.02 12.62 13.53
CA LYS A 130 26.99 13.66 13.89
C LYS A 130 27.68 13.34 15.21
N LYS A 131 26.91 12.97 16.24
CA LYS A 131 27.44 12.58 17.55
C LYS A 131 28.39 11.38 17.43
N GLN A 132 28.00 10.33 16.70
CA GLN A 132 28.84 9.15 16.48
C GLN A 132 30.15 9.52 15.76
N LYS A 133 30.09 10.39 14.74
CA LYS A 133 31.29 10.87 14.04
C LYS A 133 32.23 11.64 14.96
N ASP A 134 31.70 12.51 15.82
CA ASP A 134 32.51 13.29 16.76
C ASP A 134 33.15 12.38 17.82
N GLU A 135 32.41 11.39 18.34
CA GLU A 135 32.91 10.36 19.26
C GLU A 135 33.99 9.48 18.61
N GLU A 136 33.80 9.06 17.36
CA GLU A 136 34.79 8.30 16.61
C GLU A 136 36.07 9.12 16.37
N ALA A 137 35.95 10.39 16.00
CA ALA A 137 37.09 11.28 15.83
C ALA A 137 37.87 11.48 17.14
N ALA A 138 37.17 11.64 18.27
CA ALA A 138 37.79 11.74 19.58
C ALA A 138 38.54 10.45 19.94
N SER A 139 37.91 9.29 19.74
CA SER A 139 38.52 7.98 19.98
C SER A 139 39.76 7.76 19.11
N ARG A 140 39.68 8.08 17.80
CA ARG A 140 40.85 8.03 16.90
C ARG A 140 41.99 8.90 17.41
N LYS A 141 41.72 10.10 17.93
CA LYS A 141 42.75 10.99 18.50
C LYS A 141 43.41 10.39 19.74
N VAL A 142 42.65 9.75 20.63
CA VAL A 142 43.19 9.05 21.80
C VAL A 142 44.09 7.88 21.37
N VAL A 143 43.59 7.00 20.51
CA VAL A 143 44.33 5.81 20.04
C VAL A 143 45.63 6.21 19.33
N THR A 144 45.60 7.25 18.50
CA THR A 144 46.80 7.76 17.83
C THR A 144 47.80 8.39 18.79
N GLY A 145 47.32 9.06 19.84
CA GLY A 145 48.15 9.58 20.93
C GLY A 145 48.84 8.47 21.71
N GLU A 146 48.09 7.45 22.13
CA GLU A 146 48.61 6.28 22.84
C GLU A 146 49.62 5.50 21.99
N ALA A 147 49.33 5.27 20.71
CA ALA A 147 50.28 4.61 19.80
C ALA A 147 51.60 5.39 19.65
N SER A 148 51.53 6.73 19.65
CA SER A 148 52.73 7.58 19.63
C SER A 148 53.51 7.49 20.94
N ALA A 149 52.82 7.49 22.08
CA ALA A 149 53.44 7.34 23.39
C ALA A 149 54.13 5.98 23.54
N LEU A 150 53.45 4.88 23.19
CA LEU A 150 54.01 3.52 23.21
C LEU A 150 55.25 3.39 22.32
N ARG A 151 55.27 4.05 21.14
CA ARG A 151 56.47 4.08 20.29
C ARG A 151 57.65 4.79 20.94
N LYS A 152 57.40 5.89 21.66
CA LYS A 152 58.46 6.61 22.40
C LYS A 152 58.96 5.78 23.58
N GLU A 153 58.06 5.18 24.34
CA GLU A 153 58.40 4.32 25.47
C GLU A 153 59.18 3.08 25.01
N LYS A 154 58.74 2.41 23.93
CA LYS A 154 59.49 1.31 23.33
C LYS A 154 60.92 1.72 22.97
N ARG A 155 61.10 2.86 22.28
CA ARG A 155 62.45 3.36 21.94
C ARG A 155 63.29 3.65 23.19
N ALA A 156 62.68 4.18 24.25
CA ALA A 156 63.38 4.45 25.51
C ALA A 156 63.78 3.15 26.23
N LEU A 157 62.90 2.15 26.24
CA LEU A 157 63.19 0.82 26.78
C LEU A 157 64.26 0.10 25.97
N ASP A 158 64.18 0.11 24.64
CA ASP A 158 65.21 -0.47 23.75
C ASP A 158 66.58 0.18 24.02
N LYS A 159 66.62 1.51 24.23
CA LYS A 159 67.85 2.23 24.61
C LYS A 159 68.36 1.78 25.98
N ARG A 160 67.49 1.70 27.00
CA ARG A 160 67.88 1.25 28.35
C ARG A 160 68.39 -0.19 28.34
N VAL A 161 67.78 -1.08 27.57
CA VAL A 161 68.25 -2.45 27.41
C VAL A 161 69.64 -2.46 26.77
N SER A 162 69.87 -1.66 25.73
CA SER A 162 71.21 -1.50 25.14
C SER A 162 72.24 -0.96 26.12
N GLU A 163 71.88 0.02 26.96
CA GLU A 163 72.77 0.58 27.99
C GLU A 163 73.08 -0.46 29.07
N MET A 164 72.08 -1.20 29.55
CA MET A 164 72.25 -2.27 30.53
C MET A 164 73.13 -3.40 30.01
N LYS A 165 73.01 -3.75 28.72
CA LYS A 165 73.88 -4.73 28.05
C LYS A 165 75.35 -4.31 28.10
N ALA A 166 75.64 -3.06 27.73
CA ALA A 166 76.99 -2.53 27.79
C ALA A 166 77.55 -2.56 29.22
N VAL A 167 76.75 -2.18 30.22
CA VAL A 167 77.15 -2.25 31.64
C VAL A 167 77.40 -3.69 32.08
N LEU A 168 76.62 -4.65 31.61
CA LEU A 168 76.76 -6.06 31.94
C LEU A 168 78.06 -6.65 31.36
N GLU A 169 78.41 -6.31 30.11
CA GLU A 169 79.69 -6.68 29.49
C GLU A 169 80.88 -6.07 30.23
N GLU A 170 80.82 -4.79 30.60
CA GLU A 170 81.85 -4.13 31.39
C GLU A 170 81.99 -4.77 32.78
N SER A 171 80.87 -5.11 33.41
CA SER A 171 80.85 -5.81 34.70
C SER A 171 81.51 -7.18 34.61
N ALA A 172 81.26 -7.94 33.53
CA ALA A 172 81.92 -9.23 33.32
C ALA A 172 83.45 -9.09 33.21
N LYS A 173 83.94 -8.08 32.50
CA LYS A 173 85.39 -7.77 32.43
C LYS A 173 85.95 -7.39 33.80
N GLN A 174 85.22 -6.59 34.57
CA GLN A 174 85.63 -6.21 35.93
C GLN A 174 85.68 -7.41 36.87
N VAL A 175 84.79 -8.40 36.70
CA VAL A 175 84.84 -9.66 37.47
C VAL A 175 86.14 -10.42 37.21
N GLU A 176 86.61 -10.48 35.95
CA GLU A 176 87.91 -11.09 35.62
C GLU A 176 89.06 -10.34 36.27
N GLN A 177 89.09 -9.01 36.14
CA GLN A 177 90.09 -8.16 36.78
C GLN A 177 90.10 -8.32 38.31
N TYR A 178 88.92 -8.42 38.93
CA TYR A 178 88.80 -8.63 40.37
C TYR A 178 89.33 -10.00 40.80
N ARG A 179 89.06 -11.07 40.02
CA ARG A 179 89.63 -12.41 40.25
C ARG A 179 91.15 -12.41 40.12
N GLU A 180 91.70 -11.70 39.14
CA GLU A 180 93.15 -11.57 38.97
C GLU A 180 93.79 -10.78 40.11
N LEU A 181 93.20 -9.64 40.49
CA LEU A 181 93.68 -8.83 41.62
C LEU A 181 93.65 -9.63 42.93
N HIS A 182 92.59 -10.38 43.19
CA HIS A 182 92.47 -11.22 44.38
C HIS A 182 93.59 -12.25 44.45
N LYS A 183 93.90 -12.94 43.34
CA LYS A 183 95.06 -13.86 43.25
C LYS A 183 96.39 -13.15 43.51
N VAL A 184 96.57 -11.93 43.01
CA VAL A 184 97.79 -11.14 43.26
C VAL A 184 97.89 -10.76 44.74
N CYS A 185 96.78 -10.40 45.38
CA CYS A 185 96.76 -10.14 46.81
C CYS A 185 97.12 -11.40 47.62
N GLU A 186 96.58 -12.57 47.25
CA GLU A 186 96.90 -13.85 47.90
C GLU A 186 98.40 -14.17 47.78
N THR A 187 98.99 -14.03 46.59
CA THR A 187 100.43 -14.28 46.40
C THR A 187 101.31 -13.29 47.16
N LEU A 188 100.94 -12.00 47.19
CA LEU A 188 101.65 -11.00 47.99
C LEU A 188 101.53 -11.27 49.49
N GLN A 189 100.35 -11.70 49.96
CA GLN A 189 100.17 -12.07 51.37
C GLN A 189 101.02 -13.31 51.72
N GLU A 190 101.11 -14.30 50.85
CA GLU A 190 102.02 -15.45 51.01
C GLU A 190 103.49 -15.02 51.05
N GLN A 191 103.90 -14.08 50.21
CA GLN A 191 105.26 -13.52 50.21
C GLN A 191 105.58 -12.68 51.46
N LEU A 192 104.58 -12.04 52.08
CA LEU A 192 104.73 -11.22 53.28
C LEU A 192 104.73 -12.02 54.59
N LYS A 193 104.07 -13.19 54.64
CA LYS A 193 104.08 -14.09 55.81
C LYS A 193 105.48 -14.34 56.41
N PRO A 194 106.54 -14.66 55.64
CA PRO A 194 107.88 -14.87 56.20
C PRO A 194 108.63 -13.58 56.59
N LEU A 195 108.11 -12.40 56.26
CA LEU A 195 108.78 -11.10 56.44
C LEU A 195 108.21 -10.26 57.60
N VAL A 196 107.19 -10.74 58.29
CA VAL A 196 106.50 -10.04 59.38
C VAL A 196 106.62 -10.84 60.68
N GLU A 197 107.03 -10.18 61.77
CA GLU A 197 107.28 -10.82 63.08
C GLU A 197 105.99 -11.34 63.77
N ASP A 198 104.82 -10.78 63.43
CA ASP A 198 103.50 -11.23 63.91
C ASP A 198 102.53 -11.42 62.73
N GLU A 199 102.25 -12.68 62.38
CA GLU A 199 101.33 -13.04 61.29
C GLU A 199 99.91 -12.47 61.48
N LYS A 200 99.52 -12.15 62.72
CA LYS A 200 98.20 -11.55 63.01
C LYS A 200 98.12 -10.06 62.72
N ALA A 201 99.26 -9.40 62.47
CA ALA A 201 99.30 -8.00 62.04
C ALA A 201 99.01 -7.84 60.54
N LEU A 202 99.03 -8.93 59.77
CA LEU A 202 98.68 -8.89 58.34
C LEU A 202 97.15 -8.75 58.15
N PRO A 203 96.71 -7.85 57.25
CA PRO A 203 95.29 -7.73 56.92
C PRO A 203 94.77 -9.04 56.29
N VAL A 204 93.60 -9.49 56.75
CA VAL A 204 92.94 -10.69 56.22
C VAL A 204 92.33 -10.38 54.85
N ILE A 205 92.70 -11.15 53.83
CA ILE A 205 92.06 -11.04 52.52
C ILE A 205 90.62 -11.56 52.63
N PRO A 206 89.61 -10.75 52.25
CA PRO A 206 88.22 -11.19 52.23
C PRO A 206 88.02 -12.38 51.28
N LYS A 207 87.16 -13.33 51.67
CA LYS A 207 86.80 -14.47 50.81
C LYS A 207 86.06 -13.98 49.57
N LEU A 208 86.46 -14.50 48.41
CA LEU A 208 85.78 -14.23 47.15
C LEU A 208 84.39 -14.89 47.16
N ASP A 209 83.35 -14.16 46.76
CA ASP A 209 82.02 -14.74 46.52
C ASP A 209 81.90 -15.22 45.06
N ASP A 210 82.47 -16.39 44.79
CA ASP A 210 82.45 -17.01 43.47
C ASP A 210 81.05 -17.18 42.90
N LYS A 211 80.04 -17.43 43.75
CA LYS A 211 78.66 -17.64 43.30
C LYS A 211 78.03 -16.37 42.78
N ALA A 212 78.31 -15.23 43.40
CA ALA A 212 77.85 -13.93 42.92
C ALA A 212 78.56 -13.54 41.62
N LEU A 213 79.88 -13.72 41.55
CA LEU A 213 80.69 -13.39 40.39
C LEU A 213 80.33 -14.25 39.16
N GLU A 214 80.14 -15.56 39.34
CA GLU A 214 79.69 -16.44 38.25
C GLU A 214 78.31 -16.06 37.70
N LYS A 215 77.41 -15.54 38.54
CA LYS A 215 76.07 -15.11 38.07
C LYS A 215 76.18 -13.91 37.14
N ILE A 216 77.12 -12.99 37.40
CA ILE A 216 77.35 -11.81 36.56
C ILE A 216 77.93 -12.25 35.21
N THR A 217 78.93 -13.14 35.20
CA THR A 217 79.52 -13.66 33.96
C THR A 217 78.50 -14.46 33.13
N LYS A 218 77.73 -15.36 33.77
CA LYS A 218 76.67 -16.13 33.10
C LYS A 218 75.51 -15.27 32.60
N ALA A 219 75.25 -14.12 33.24
CA ALA A 219 74.25 -13.17 32.78
C ALA A 219 74.71 -12.47 31.49
N ALA A 220 75.99 -12.10 31.39
CA ALA A 220 76.57 -11.55 30.17
C ALA A 220 76.55 -12.55 29.01
N GLU A 221 76.97 -13.81 29.24
CA GLU A 221 77.03 -14.85 28.20
C GLU A 221 75.67 -15.29 27.64
N LYS A 222 74.58 -15.13 28.41
CA LYS A 222 73.23 -15.53 27.98
C LYS A 222 72.58 -14.53 27.02
N GLU A 223 73.08 -13.31 26.93
CA GLU A 223 72.53 -12.29 26.03
C GLU A 223 73.19 -12.24 24.63
N ASP A 224 74.27 -13.02 24.43
CA ASP A 224 74.97 -13.20 23.14
C ASP A 224 74.37 -14.32 22.25
N LYS A 225 73.35 -15.04 22.73
CA LYS A 225 72.61 -16.08 21.98
C LYS A 225 71.20 -15.62 21.60
#